data_AF-A0A4Z0YMI2-F1
#
_entry.id   AF-A0A4Z0YMI2-F1
#
_cell.length_a   1.000
_cell.length_b   1.000
_cell.length_c   1.000
_cell.angle_alpha   90.00
_cell.angle_beta   90.00
_cell.angle_gamma   90.00
#
_symmetry.space_group_name_H-M   'P 1'
#
loop_
_entity.id
_entity.type
_entity.pdbx_description
1 polymer ?
#
loop_
_entity_poly.entity_id
_entity_poly.type
_entity_poly.pdbx_seq_one_letter_code
_entity_poly.pdbx_strand_id
1 'polypeptide(L)'
;MENLTSLEPCELVILATVLAFLLSDNLDAGELNVLGNFIVAVGGLLLSWAAQLDQQEKSSEKANGCDLDELKNQIRCLQEKCDRLELCSQHSRQKGPHRMV
;
A
#
# COMPACT_ATOMS: atom_id res chain seq x y z
N MET A 1 -7.45 14.67 -18.59
CA MET A 1 -7.56 14.55 -17.12
C MET A 1 -6.20 14.94 -16.59
N GLU A 2 -6.16 15.79 -15.56
CA GLU A 2 -4.91 16.17 -14.91
C GLU A 2 -4.54 15.06 -13.92
N ASN A 3 -3.31 14.56 -14.03
CA ASN A 3 -2.81 13.44 -13.23
C ASN A 3 -1.80 13.99 -12.23
N LEU A 4 -1.40 13.20 -11.23
CA LEU A 4 -0.36 13.58 -10.26
C LEU A 4 0.98 13.96 -10.91
N THR A 5 1.21 13.60 -12.18
CA THR A 5 2.37 13.97 -12.98
C THR A 5 2.38 15.43 -13.45
N SER A 6 1.28 16.16 -13.26
CA SER A 6 1.16 17.58 -13.64
C SER A 6 1.61 18.55 -12.53
N LEU A 7 1.80 18.06 -11.31
CA LEU A 7 2.27 18.84 -10.18
C LEU A 7 3.80 18.82 -10.10
N GLU A 8 4.39 19.96 -9.74
CA GLU A 8 5.83 20.02 -9.45
C GLU A 8 6.15 19.28 -8.13
N PRO A 9 7.39 18.77 -7.97
CA PRO A 9 7.81 18.09 -6.74
C PRO A 9 7.55 18.91 -5.47
N CYS A 10 7.75 20.24 -5.53
CA CYS A 10 7.49 21.13 -4.41
C CYS A 10 6.00 21.20 -4.05
N GLU A 11 5.11 21.20 -5.03
CA GLU A 11 3.65 21.22 -4.80
C GLU A 11 3.17 19.92 -4.16
N LEU A 12 3.73 18.78 -4.60
CA LEU A 12 3.47 17.48 -3.99
C LEU A 12 3.93 17.42 -2.53
N VAL A 13 5.09 17.99 -2.20
CA VAL A 13 5.58 18.07 -0.82
C VAL A 13 4.67 18.93 0.05
N ILE A 14 4.21 20.07 -0.47
CA ILE A 14 3.26 20.94 0.24
C ILE A 14 1.97 20.16 0.52
N LEU A 15 1.42 19.47 -0.48
CA LEU A 15 0.21 18.67 -0.33
C LEU A 15 0.38 17.54 0.69
N ALA A 16 1.50 16.81 0.65
CA ALA A 16 1.82 15.76 1.62
C ALA A 16 1.92 16.31 3.05
N THR A 17 2.50 17.50 3.21
CA THR A 17 2.61 18.17 4.51
C THR A 17 1.23 18.56 5.05
N VAL A 18 0.37 19.13 4.21
CA VAL A 18 -1.02 19.48 4.59
C VAL A 18 -1.79 18.23 4.97
N LEU A 19 -1.68 17.14 4.19
CA LEU A 19 -2.32 15.87 4.52
C LEU A 19 -1.83 15.29 5.85
N ALA A 20 -0.51 15.30 6.10
CA ALA A 20 0.04 14.82 7.36
C ALA A 20 -0.51 15.61 8.56
N PHE A 21 -0.61 16.93 8.45
CA PHE A 21 -1.19 17.77 9.50
C PHE A 21 -2.66 17.42 9.76
N LEU A 22 -3.47 17.32 8.71
CA LEU A 22 -4.90 16.96 8.82
C LEU A 22 -5.10 15.56 9.40
N LEU A 23 -4.26 14.60 9.02
CA LEU A 23 -4.33 13.22 9.50
C LEU A 23 -3.82 13.07 10.93
N SER A 24 -3.00 14.00 11.42
CA SER A 24 -2.42 13.94 12.76
C SER A 24 -3.30 14.51 13.87
N ASP A 25 -4.42 15.14 13.52
CA ASP A 25 -5.26 15.86 14.48
C ASP A 25 -5.85 14.94 15.57
N ASN A 26 -5.69 15.33 16.83
CA ASN A 26 -6.13 14.58 18.02
C ASN A 26 -5.55 13.16 18.19
N LEU A 27 -4.46 12.80 17.51
CA LEU A 27 -3.77 11.51 17.69
C LEU A 27 -2.60 11.62 18.66
N ASP A 28 -2.42 10.58 19.48
CA ASP A 28 -1.23 10.46 20.32
C ASP A 28 -0.01 9.91 19.55
N ALA A 29 1.16 9.91 20.19
CA ALA A 29 2.40 9.46 19.57
C ALA A 29 2.37 7.98 19.12
N GLY A 30 1.66 7.12 19.84
CA GLY A 30 1.51 5.71 19.49
C GLY A 30 0.62 5.54 18.27
N GLU A 31 -0.51 6.25 18.23
CA GLU A 31 -1.44 6.24 17.09
C GLU A 31 -0.79 6.80 15.83
N LEU A 32 -0.05 7.91 15.95
CA LEU A 32 0.73 8.50 14.85
C LEU A 32 1.77 7.52 14.30
N ASN A 33 2.45 6.77 15.17
CA ASN A 33 3.43 5.78 14.74
C ASN A 33 2.77 4.63 13.95
N VAL A 34 1.62 4.14 14.41
CA VAL A 34 0.85 3.12 13.68
C VAL A 34 0.38 3.65 12.32
N LEU A 35 -0.19 4.85 12.29
CA LEU A 35 -0.66 5.49 11.06
C LEU A 35 0.47 5.76 10.07
N GLY A 36 1.60 6.29 10.56
CA GLY A 36 2.79 6.53 9.75
C GLY A 36 3.34 5.25 9.14
N ASN A 37 3.47 4.19 9.94
CA ASN A 37 3.91 2.88 9.44
C ASN A 37 2.96 2.30 8.40
N PHE A 38 1.64 2.51 8.56
CA PHE A 38 0.66 2.12 7.55
C PHE A 38 0.86 2.88 6.23
N ILE A 39 0.99 4.21 6.26
CA ILE A 39 1.23 5.04 5.06
C ILE A 39 2.55 4.63 4.38
N VAL A 40 3.62 4.39 5.14
CA VAL A 40 4.91 3.92 4.62
C VAL A 40 4.76 2.58 3.90
N ALA A 41 4.02 1.62 4.49
CA ALA A 41 3.79 0.33 3.87
C ALA A 41 3.01 0.46 2.54
N VAL A 42 1.96 1.28 2.51
CA VAL A 42 1.20 1.57 1.27
C VAL A 42 2.10 2.18 0.21
N GLY A 43 2.90 3.20 0.55
CA GLY A 43 3.84 3.83 -0.37
C GLY A 43 4.88 2.84 -0.93
N GLY A 44 5.45 1.99 -0.08
CA GLY A 44 6.39 0.95 -0.50
C GLY A 44 5.77 -0.07 -1.45
N LEU A 45 4.52 -0.48 -1.20
CA LEU A 45 3.79 -1.38 -2.10
C LEU A 45 3.50 -0.73 -3.46
N LEU A 46 3.10 0.55 -3.49
CA LEU A 46 2.87 1.30 -4.72
C LEU A 46 4.15 1.45 -5.55
N LEU A 47 5.28 1.77 -4.91
CA LEU A 47 6.59 1.84 -5.58
C LEU A 47 7.00 0.48 -6.14
N SER A 48 6.79 -0.59 -5.37
CA SER A 48 7.08 -1.96 -5.81
C SER A 48 6.23 -2.34 -7.04
N TRP A 49 4.94 -1.99 -7.04
CA TRP A 49 4.06 -2.19 -8.19
C TRP A 49 4.54 -1.38 -9.40
N ALA A 50 4.84 -0.09 -9.22
CA ALA A 50 5.30 0.76 -10.32
C ALA A 50 6.59 0.23 -10.97
N ALA A 51 7.56 -0.23 -10.18
CA ALA A 51 8.79 -0.85 -10.68
C ALA A 51 8.50 -2.10 -11.53
N GLN A 52 7.48 -2.88 -11.17
CA GLN A 52 7.09 -4.06 -11.93
C GLN A 52 6.39 -3.72 -13.25
N LEU A 53 5.54 -2.69 -13.27
CA LEU A 53 4.93 -2.21 -14.52
C LEU A 53 5.99 -1.73 -15.51
N ASP A 54 6.96 -0.95 -15.01
CA ASP A 54 8.10 -0.47 -15.80
C ASP A 54 8.98 -1.64 -16.31
N GLN A 55 9.22 -2.67 -15.48
CA GLN A 55 9.91 -3.88 -15.90
C GLN A 55 9.10 -4.71 -16.93
N GLN A 56 7.78 -4.78 -16.82
CA GLN A 56 6.93 -5.50 -17.77
C GLN A 56 6.93 -4.81 -19.15
N GLU A 57 6.90 -3.49 -19.17
CA GLU A 57 7.03 -2.68 -20.39
C GLU A 57 8.40 -2.93 -21.05
N LYS A 58 9.48 -2.94 -20.26
CA LYS A 58 10.85 -3.20 -20.73
C LYS A 58 11.11 -4.66 -21.14
N SER A 59 10.43 -5.63 -20.52
CA SER A 59 10.60 -7.07 -20.83
C SER A 59 9.88 -7.50 -22.12
N SER A 60 8.97 -6.68 -22.64
CA SER A 60 8.41 -6.87 -23.98
C SER A 60 9.47 -6.62 -25.08
N GLU A 61 10.62 -6.03 -24.73
CA GLU A 61 11.75 -5.81 -25.65
C GLU A 61 12.94 -6.78 -25.43
N LYS A 62 13.06 -7.49 -24.30
CA LYS A 62 14.20 -8.40 -24.05
C LYS A 62 13.80 -9.65 -23.28
N ALA A 63 13.91 -10.79 -23.96
CA ALA A 63 13.75 -12.13 -23.40
C ALA A 63 14.75 -12.38 -22.25
N ASN A 64 14.24 -12.50 -21.01
CA ASN A 64 14.82 -13.32 -19.94
C ASN A 64 13.74 -13.55 -18.86
N GLY A 65 13.10 -14.73 -18.90
CA GLY A 65 11.86 -15.04 -18.17
C GLY A 65 11.99 -15.45 -16.70
N CYS A 66 13.20 -15.71 -16.18
CA CYS A 66 13.35 -16.29 -14.85
C CYS A 66 13.11 -15.32 -13.68
N ASP A 67 13.58 -14.06 -13.75
CA ASP A 67 13.43 -13.11 -12.63
C ASP A 67 12.00 -12.54 -12.54
N LEU A 68 11.29 -12.49 -13.67
CA LEU A 68 9.92 -11.97 -13.76
C LEU A 68 8.91 -12.91 -13.08
N ASP A 69 9.09 -14.21 -13.23
CA ASP A 69 8.17 -15.21 -12.67
C ASP A 69 8.30 -15.31 -11.15
N GLU A 70 9.52 -15.18 -10.62
CA GLU A 70 9.78 -15.15 -9.18
C GLU A 70 9.17 -13.90 -8.53
N LEU A 71 9.35 -12.73 -9.17
CA LEU A 71 8.76 -11.48 -8.69
C LEU A 71 7.22 -11.52 -8.75
N LYS A 72 6.64 -12.03 -9.85
CA LYS A 72 5.19 -12.29 -9.99
C LYS A 72 4.65 -13.20 -8.89
N ASN A 73 5.39 -14.25 -8.54
CA ASN A 73 5.01 -15.17 -7.47
C ASN A 73 4.97 -14.48 -6.11
N GLN A 74 5.95 -13.63 -5.81
CA GLN A 74 6.00 -12.90 -4.55
C GLN A 74 4.82 -11.91 -4.41
N ILE A 75 4.45 -11.23 -5.49
CA ILE A 75 3.30 -10.29 -5.49
C ILE A 75 1.98 -11.03 -5.33
N ARG A 76 1.78 -12.13 -6.07
CA ARG A 76 0.59 -12.97 -5.92
C ARG A 76 0.46 -13.46 -4.47
N CYS A 77 1.57 -13.86 -3.85
CA CYS A 77 1.58 -14.27 -2.45
C CYS A 77 1.22 -13.11 -1.51
N LEU A 78 1.66 -11.89 -1.80
CA LEU A 78 1.32 -10.70 -1.03
C LEU A 78 -0.16 -10.32 -1.19
N GLN A 79 -0.70 -10.34 -2.41
CA GLN A 79 -2.12 -10.11 -2.70
C GLN A 79 -3.01 -11.15 -1.99
N GLU A 80 -2.68 -12.44 -2.11
CA GLU A 80 -3.41 -13.50 -1.41
C GLU A 80 -3.36 -13.33 0.12
N LYS A 81 -2.25 -12.84 0.67
CA LYS A 81 -2.16 -12.53 2.10
C LYS A 81 -3.06 -11.37 2.49
N CYS A 82 -3.14 -10.32 1.67
CA CYS A 82 -4.07 -9.20 1.87
C CYS A 82 -5.53 -9.67 1.82
N ASP A 83 -5.91 -10.47 0.83
CA ASP A 83 -7.27 -11.01 0.68
C ASP A 83 -7.67 -11.89 1.88
N ARG A 84 -6.74 -12.71 2.36
CA ARG A 84 -6.97 -13.52 3.57
C ARG A 84 -7.12 -12.68 4.83
N LEU A 85 -6.34 -11.61 4.97
CA LEU A 85 -6.47 -10.69 6.10
C LEU A 85 -7.82 -9.97 6.07
N GLU A 86 -8.29 -9.58 4.89
CA GLU A 86 -9.62 -9.00 4.72
C GLU A 86 -10.72 -9.98 5.15
N LEU A 87 -10.68 -11.22 4.66
CA LEU A 87 -11.63 -12.29 5.04
C LEU A 87 -11.62 -12.59 6.55
N CYS A 88 -10.42 -12.70 7.15
CA CYS A 88 -10.30 -12.92 8.60
C CYS A 88 -10.84 -11.74 9.41
N SER A 89 -10.61 -10.50 8.97
CA SER A 89 -11.12 -9.31 9.66
C SER A 89 -12.66 -9.25 9.66
N GLN A 90 -13.29 -9.65 8.55
CA GLN A 90 -14.75 -9.71 8.42
C GLN A 90 -15.36 -10.82 9.30
N HIS A 91 -14.71 -11.97 9.38
CA HIS A 91 -15.15 -13.09 10.22
C HIS A 91 -15.07 -12.76 11.72
N SER A 92 -14.03 -12.03 12.16
CA SER A 92 -13.89 -11.59 13.55
C SER A 92 -14.91 -10.52 13.96
N ARG A 93 -15.42 -9.70 13.03
CA ARG A 93 -16.52 -8.75 13.32
C ARG A 93 -17.89 -9.42 13.52
N GLN A 94 -18.14 -10.59 12.92
CA GLN A 94 -19.39 -11.33 13.13
C GLN A 94 -19.45 -12.10 14.46
N LYS A 95 -18.32 -12.29 15.15
CA LYS A 95 -18.21 -12.97 16.45
C LYS A 95 -17.99 -11.99 17.61
N GLY A 96 -18.80 -10.92 17.68
CA GLY A 96 -18.90 -10.07 18.87
C GLY A 96 -19.33 -10.87 20.10
N PRO A 97 -18.98 -10.43 21.33
CA PRO A 97 -18.85 -11.29 22.49
C PRO A 97 -20.17 -11.97 22.85
N HIS A 98 -20.17 -13.30 22.90
CA HIS A 98 -21.17 -14.05 23.65
C HIS A 98 -21.07 -13.59 25.11
N ARG A 99 -22.08 -12.81 25.53
CA ARG A 99 -22.34 -12.45 26.92
C ARG A 99 -22.38 -13.76 27.73
N MET A 100 -21.33 -14.05 28.50
CA MET A 100 -21.42 -14.99 29.60
C MET A 100 -22.11 -14.27 30.75
N VAL A 101 -23.42 -14.50 30.83
CA VAL A 101 -24.24 -14.27 32.02
C VAL A 101 -24.10 -15.49 32.91
#